data_AF-A0A973DTX0-F1
#
_entry.id   AF-A0A973DTX0-F1
#
_cell.length_a   1.000
_cell.length_b   1.000
_cell.length_c   1.000
_cell.angle_alpha   90.00
_cell.angle_beta   90.00
_cell.angle_gamma   90.00
#
_symmetry.space_group_name_H-M   'P 1'
#
loop_
_entity.id
_entity.type
_entity.pdbx_description
1 polymer ?
#
loop_
_entity_poly.entity_id
_entity_poly.type
_entity_poly.pdbx_seq_one_letter_code
_entity_poly.pdbx_strand_id
1 'polypeptide(L)'
;MRGFRSSLLSLCAVAALAGLWVGLQPQQVTETQAIEIAAAQFEKDTGGARTSCAAVPVNNDGVWLRVTCGAASDRRIYNVNRAGNILQSTQLPEA
;
A
#
# COMPACT_ATOMS: atom_id res chain seq x y z
N MET A 1 25.53 40.87 7.19
CA MET A 1 25.80 39.82 6.16
C MET A 1 26.09 38.42 6.72
N ARG A 2 26.58 38.25 7.97
CA ARG A 2 26.89 36.93 8.56
C ARG A 2 25.65 36.05 8.85
N GLY A 3 24.54 36.62 9.32
CA GLY A 3 23.32 35.85 9.64
C GLY A 3 22.61 35.24 8.44
N PHE A 4 22.61 35.92 7.29
CA PHE A 4 21.93 35.46 6.08
C PHE A 4 22.54 34.17 5.50
N ARG A 5 23.88 34.03 5.58
CA ARG A 5 24.59 32.83 5.11
C ARG A 5 24.29 31.61 5.98
N SER A 6 24.15 31.79 7.29
CA SER A 6 23.77 30.73 8.23
C SER A 6 22.32 30.25 8.00
N SER A 7 21.40 31.17 7.73
CA SER A 7 20.00 30.81 7.40
C SER A 7 19.91 30.02 6.09
N LEU A 8 20.65 30.42 5.05
CA LEU A 8 20.68 29.67 3.79
C LEU A 8 21.23 28.26 3.98
N LEU A 9 22.36 28.12 4.70
CA LEU A 9 22.96 26.81 4.95
C LEU A 9 22.02 25.89 5.72
N SER A 10 21.31 26.43 6.72
CA SER A 10 20.30 25.67 7.46
C SER A 10 19.15 25.21 6.57
N LEU A 11 18.63 26.09 5.70
CA LEU A 11 17.55 25.74 4.78
C LEU A 11 17.97 24.64 3.79
N CYS A 12 19.18 24.75 3.22
CA CYS A 12 19.73 23.74 2.32
C CYS A 12 19.94 22.40 3.03
N ALA A 13 20.43 22.40 4.27
CA ALA A 13 20.62 21.17 5.05
C ALA A 13 19.29 20.46 5.33
N VAL A 14 18.24 21.20 5.69
CA VAL A 14 16.90 20.63 5.90
C VAL A 14 16.34 20.05 4.60
N ALA A 15 16.46 20.76 3.49
CA ALA A 15 16.01 20.28 2.19
C ALA A 15 16.76 19.00 1.75
N ALA A 16 18.07 18.93 1.97
CA ALA A 16 18.88 17.76 1.65
C ALA A 16 18.49 16.54 2.50
N LEU A 17 18.28 16.74 3.80
CA LEU A 17 17.83 15.68 4.71
C LEU A 17 16.43 15.18 4.35
N ALA A 18 15.50 16.09 4.04
CA ALA A 18 14.15 15.72 3.61
C ALA A 18 14.17 14.94 2.29
N GLY A 19 14.96 15.38 1.31
CA GLY A 19 15.13 14.68 0.04
C GLY A 19 15.75 13.29 0.20
N LEU A 20 16.79 13.17 1.03
CA LEU A 20 17.40 11.88 1.34
C LEU A 20 16.42 10.94 2.04
N TRP A 21 15.66 11.45 3.00
CA TRP A 21 14.68 10.64 3.73
C TRP A 21 13.57 10.11 2.81
N VAL A 22 13.04 10.97 1.92
CA VAL A 22 12.04 10.55 0.91
C VAL A 22 12.64 9.56 -0.08
N GLY A 23 13.89 9.76 -0.51
CA GLY A 23 14.58 8.87 -1.44
C GLY A 23 14.90 7.47 -0.86
N LEU A 24 15.05 7.37 0.46
CA LEU A 24 15.31 6.11 1.17
C LEU A 24 14.05 5.30 1.48
N GLN A 25 12.85 5.87 1.31
CA GLN A 25 11.60 5.11 1.48
C GLN A 25 11.48 4.09 0.34
N PRO A 26 11.20 2.80 0.63
CA PRO A 26 10.95 1.82 -0.40
C PRO A 26 9.71 2.26 -1.19
N GLN A 27 9.90 2.71 -2.42
CA GLN A 27 8.81 3.31 -3.21
C GLN A 27 7.70 2.31 -3.54
N GLN A 28 7.97 1.01 -3.45
CA GLN A 28 7.05 -0.03 -3.88
C GLN A 28 7.13 -1.22 -2.93
N VAL A 29 5.97 -1.70 -2.50
CA VAL A 29 5.88 -2.94 -1.74
C VAL A 29 6.07 -4.13 -2.68
N THR A 30 6.57 -5.25 -2.16
CA THR A 30 6.64 -6.49 -2.95
C THR A 30 5.24 -7.08 -3.14
N GLU A 31 5.10 -8.00 -4.10
CA GLU A 31 3.82 -8.68 -4.33
C GLU A 31 3.34 -9.38 -3.07
N THR A 32 4.23 -10.12 -2.41
CA THR A 32 3.94 -10.79 -1.13
C THR A 32 3.46 -9.81 -0.07
N GLN A 33 4.11 -8.65 0.07
CA GLN A 33 3.70 -7.62 1.04
C GLN A 33 2.30 -7.07 0.73
N ALA A 34 1.98 -6.82 -0.54
CA ALA A 34 0.65 -6.37 -0.93
C ALA A 34 -0.43 -7.42 -0.62
N ILE A 35 -0.14 -8.70 -0.85
CA ILE A 35 -1.04 -9.82 -0.50
C ILE A 35 -1.24 -9.87 1.02
N GLU A 36 -0.17 -9.77 1.80
CA GLU A 36 -0.24 -9.78 3.26
C GLU A 36 -1.04 -8.60 3.83
N ILE A 37 -0.93 -7.42 3.23
CA ILE A 37 -1.74 -6.25 3.61
C ILE A 37 -3.22 -6.54 3.39
N ALA A 38 -3.59 -7.07 2.22
CA ALA A 38 -4.98 -7.42 1.93
C ALA A 38 -5.50 -8.57 2.82
N ALA A 39 -4.67 -9.58 3.08
CA ALA A 39 -5.02 -10.70 3.96
C ALA A 39 -5.22 -10.25 5.41
N ALA A 40 -4.36 -9.34 5.91
CA ALA A 40 -4.53 -8.72 7.22
C ALA A 40 -5.81 -7.89 7.30
N GLN A 41 -6.17 -7.21 6.19
CA GLN A 41 -7.43 -6.47 6.15
C GLN A 41 -8.62 -7.43 6.19
N PHE A 42 -8.60 -8.49 5.39
CA PHE A 42 -9.64 -9.53 5.39
C PHE A 42 -9.85 -10.14 6.78
N GLU A 43 -8.78 -10.50 7.47
CA GLU A 43 -8.85 -11.02 8.85
C GLU A 43 -9.56 -10.04 9.80
N LYS A 44 -9.27 -8.74 9.73
CA LYS A 44 -9.97 -7.71 10.54
C LYS A 44 -11.43 -7.55 10.16
N ASP A 45 -11.70 -7.72 8.88
CA ASP A 45 -12.96 -7.44 8.21
C ASP A 45 -14.02 -8.54 8.42
N THR A 46 -13.58 -9.80 8.52
CA THR A 46 -14.44 -10.99 8.57
C THR A 46 -14.07 -11.97 9.67
N GLY A 47 -12.87 -11.89 10.24
CA GLY A 47 -12.29 -12.94 11.10
C GLY A 47 -11.79 -14.16 10.32
N GLY A 48 -11.78 -14.11 8.99
CA GLY A 48 -11.38 -15.23 8.13
C GLY A 48 -9.88 -15.48 8.10
N ALA A 49 -9.49 -16.67 7.62
CA ALA A 49 -8.10 -17.07 7.55
C ALA A 49 -7.32 -16.31 6.45
N ARG A 50 -6.14 -15.82 6.80
CA ARG A 50 -5.25 -15.09 5.87
C ARG A 50 -4.77 -15.93 4.68
N THR A 51 -4.74 -17.25 4.86
CA THR A 51 -4.36 -18.22 3.81
C THR A 51 -5.43 -18.40 2.74
N SER A 52 -6.64 -17.90 2.98
CA SER A 52 -7.77 -17.98 2.05
C SER A 52 -7.75 -16.84 1.02
N CYS A 53 -6.56 -16.38 0.59
CA CYS A 53 -6.39 -15.26 -0.33
C CYS A 53 -5.62 -15.67 -1.59
N ALA A 54 -6.07 -15.18 -2.75
CA ALA A 54 -5.39 -15.34 -4.03
C ALA A 54 -5.29 -13.97 -4.72
N ALA A 55 -4.16 -13.69 -5.36
CA ALA A 55 -3.91 -12.42 -6.01
C ALA A 55 -3.66 -12.59 -7.50
N VAL A 56 -4.12 -11.60 -8.27
CA VAL A 56 -3.85 -11.51 -9.70
C VAL A 56 -3.37 -10.09 -10.04
N PRO A 57 -2.40 -9.95 -10.96
CA PRO A 57 -1.98 -8.64 -11.43
C PRO A 57 -3.10 -7.96 -12.22
N VAL A 58 -3.24 -6.66 -12.00
CA VAL A 58 -4.13 -5.78 -12.74
C VAL A 58 -3.30 -4.62 -13.26
N ASN A 59 -3.52 -4.21 -14.50
CA ASN A 59 -2.82 -3.09 -15.13
C ASN A 59 -3.84 -2.04 -15.60
N ASN A 60 -4.72 -1.60 -14.70
CA ASN A 60 -5.70 -0.56 -14.99
C ASN A 60 -6.06 0.26 -13.75
N ASP A 61 -6.45 1.52 -13.94
CA ASP A 61 -7.03 2.41 -12.92
C ASP A 61 -6.18 2.59 -11.64
N GLY A 62 -4.84 2.54 -11.78
CA GLY A 62 -3.91 2.64 -10.65
C GLY A 62 -3.90 1.43 -9.72
N VAL A 63 -4.69 0.39 -10.02
CA VAL A 63 -4.65 -0.91 -9.36
C VAL A 63 -3.46 -1.69 -9.90
N TRP A 64 -2.69 -2.28 -9.00
CA TRP A 64 -1.57 -3.14 -9.34
C TRP A 64 -1.88 -4.62 -9.09
N LEU A 65 -2.50 -4.91 -7.95
CA LEU A 65 -2.92 -6.27 -7.59
C LEU A 65 -4.38 -6.25 -7.17
N ARG A 66 -5.13 -7.25 -7.63
CA ARG A 66 -6.44 -7.58 -7.09
C ARG A 66 -6.32 -8.82 -6.24
N VAL A 67 -6.52 -8.68 -4.95
CA VAL A 67 -6.50 -9.79 -3.99
C VAL A 67 -7.92 -10.18 -3.67
N THR A 68 -8.27 -11.44 -3.90
CA THR A 68 -9.57 -12.01 -3.54
C THR A 68 -9.37 -12.93 -2.35
N CYS A 69 -10.10 -12.70 -1.26
CA CYS A 69 -10.06 -13.50 -0.05
C CYS A 69 -11.44 -14.10 0.26
N GLY A 70 -11.46 -15.23 0.97
CA GLY A 70 -12.68 -15.92 1.38
C GLY A 70 -13.35 -16.77 0.29
N ALA A 71 -14.48 -17.37 0.64
CA ALA A 71 -15.28 -18.22 -0.23
C ALA A 71 -16.78 -18.02 0.01
N ALA A 72 -17.60 -18.07 -1.05
CA ALA A 72 -19.05 -17.85 -0.96
C ALA A 72 -19.41 -16.51 -0.27
N SER A 73 -20.14 -16.54 0.85
CA SER A 73 -20.71 -15.39 1.55
C SER A 73 -19.71 -14.39 2.12
N ASP A 74 -18.48 -14.82 2.43
CA ASP A 74 -17.44 -13.94 2.98
C ASP A 74 -16.44 -13.47 1.91
N ARG A 75 -16.69 -13.76 0.63
CA ARG A 75 -15.76 -13.41 -0.46
C ARG A 75 -15.59 -11.90 -0.59
N ARG A 76 -14.36 -11.42 -0.45
CA ARG A 76 -13.99 -10.00 -0.58
C ARG A 76 -12.87 -9.80 -1.59
N ILE A 77 -12.95 -8.68 -2.32
CA ILE A 77 -11.92 -8.21 -3.24
C ILE A 77 -11.29 -6.95 -2.68
N TYR A 78 -9.95 -6.93 -2.67
CA TYR A 78 -9.11 -5.80 -2.29
C TYR A 78 -8.25 -5.41 -3.48
N ASN A 79 -8.46 -4.21 -4.03
CA ASN A 79 -7.63 -3.64 -5.08
C ASN A 79 -6.47 -2.86 -4.41
N VAL A 80 -5.22 -3.27 -4.67
CA VAL A 80 -4.01 -2.75 -4.03
C VAL A 80 -3.13 -2.05 -5.06
N ASN A 81 -2.56 -0.89 -4.71
CA ASN A 81 -1.60 -0.17 -5.55
C ASN A 81 -0.14 -0.56 -5.26
N ARG A 82 0.80 -0.08 -6.09
CA ARG A 82 2.26 -0.34 -5.94
C ARG A 82 2.85 0.10 -4.60
N ALA A 83 2.21 1.05 -3.93
CA ALA A 83 2.63 1.53 -2.61
C ALA A 83 2.00 0.73 -1.45
N GLY A 84 1.19 -0.31 -1.74
CA GLY A 84 0.55 -1.14 -0.73
C GLY A 84 -0.75 -0.58 -0.16
N ASN A 85 -1.31 0.48 -0.76
CA ASN A 85 -2.60 1.02 -0.32
C ASN A 85 -3.75 0.21 -0.92
N ILE A 86 -4.77 -0.08 -0.11
CA ILE A 86 -6.03 -0.63 -0.57
C ILE A 86 -6.87 0.53 -1.12
N LEU A 87 -7.07 0.55 -2.44
CA LEU A 87 -7.84 1.56 -3.15
C LEU A 87 -9.35 1.33 -3.02
N GLN A 88 -9.76 0.07 -2.99
CA GLN A 88 -11.17 -0.33 -2.89
C GLN A 88 -11.27 -1.71 -2.24
N SER A 89 -12.26 -1.88 -1.36
CA SER A 89 -12.71 -3.17 -0.85
C SER A 89 -14.18 -3.39 -1.25
N THR A 90 -14.47 -4.56 -1.81
CA THR A 90 -15.83 -4.92 -2.24
C THR A 90 -16.14 -6.34 -1.79
N GLN A 91 -17.28 -6.53 -1.10
CA GLN A 91 -17.83 -7.85 -0.84
C GLN A 91 -18.61 -8.33 -2.06
N LEU A 92 -18.38 -9.57 -2.50
CA LEU A 92 -19.18 -10.16 -3.58
C LEU A 92 -20.41 -10.85 -2.99
N PRO A 93 -21.62 -10.57 -3.50
CA PRO A 93 -22.78 -11.36 -3.16
C PRO A 93 -22.64 -12.79 -3.72
N GLU A 94 -23.19 -13.77 -3.01
CA GLU A 94 -23.31 -15.15 -3.50
C GLU A 94 -24.14 -15.17 -4.79
N ALA A 95 -23.62 -15.85 -5.82
CA ALA A 95 -24.26 -16.01 -7.13
C ALA A 95 -25.23 -17.19 -7.13
#